data_AF-A0A969N8I6-F1
#
_entry.id   AF-A0A969N8I6-F1
#
_cell.length_a   1.000
_cell.length_b   1.000
_cell.length_c   1.000
_cell.angle_alpha   90.00
_cell.angle_beta   90.00
_cell.angle_gamma   90.00
#
_symmetry.space_group_name_H-M   'P 1'
#
loop_
_entity.id
_entity.type
_entity.pdbx_description
1 polymer ?
#
loop_
_entity_poly.entity_id
_entity_poly.type
_entity_poly.pdbx_seq_one_letter_code
_entity_poly.pdbx_strand_id
1 'polypeptide(L)'
;MQDWAMSQAHPTRQRLYRPQPKHNGSSHQAFDTLELDAYSELHVLVQSLADSFAPIEDQLRSLQGHQTDFELKRRKRLLDQAQEELLLMRMVPVGTVLQRFSQVLEQLQSSHQKPVQLSLRGKELLVDKSLVEKLYDPLLHLVRNAFDHGIEPQAERLQQGKPASGQIAIAAFRQGNRTVIEVRDDGKGLDWERIRQKGIQQGRLNPEENPSQEHLQDLLFESGFSTAPQVTQLSGRGVGLDVVRSQIHALQGSITIRSQPGQGTTFSLYLPLTLSTERLLVCRCGGIPYALLTNAIVQLVLPEQIQHYSGFAGEHRALRWGDGDQAQWLPIRSLGKGMTEPPPVKGSTASNKPAPLLLLGSPDIDAERMPIWP
;
A
#
# COMPACT_ATOMS: atom_id res chain seq x y z
N MET A 1 25.46 -27.46 -57.47
CA MET A 1 25.48 -26.32 -56.54
C MET A 1 24.38 -25.37 -56.97
N GLN A 2 23.39 -25.17 -56.09
CA GLN A 2 22.62 -23.93 -55.82
C GLN A 2 22.00 -23.13 -56.99
N ASP A 3 20.88 -22.44 -56.89
CA ASP A 3 19.70 -22.41 -56.01
C ASP A 3 18.88 -21.19 -56.51
N TRP A 4 17.55 -21.27 -56.50
CA TRP A 4 16.54 -20.20 -56.38
C TRP A 4 15.35 -20.31 -57.35
N ALA A 5 14.30 -20.94 -56.84
CA ALA A 5 12.94 -20.84 -57.32
C ALA A 5 12.27 -19.61 -56.68
N MET A 6 11.72 -18.73 -57.52
CA MET A 6 10.69 -17.76 -57.12
C MET A 6 9.32 -18.44 -57.17
N SER A 7 8.58 -18.43 -56.06
CA SER A 7 7.11 -18.44 -56.09
C SER A 7 6.58 -17.92 -54.75
N GLN A 8 5.71 -16.93 -54.84
CA GLN A 8 5.13 -16.21 -53.70
C GLN A 8 4.10 -17.07 -52.97
N ALA A 9 4.15 -17.05 -51.64
CA ALA A 9 3.11 -17.62 -50.77
C ALA A 9 2.57 -16.52 -49.84
N HIS A 10 1.29 -16.19 -50.01
CA HIS A 10 0.49 -15.42 -49.06
C HIS A 10 0.21 -16.25 -47.80
N PRO A 11 0.30 -15.68 -46.58
CA PRO A 11 -0.20 -16.36 -45.39
C PRO A 11 -1.73 -16.20 -45.27
N THR A 12 -2.37 -17.35 -45.34
CA THR A 12 -3.70 -17.79 -44.88
C THR A 12 -4.40 -16.89 -43.86
N ARG A 13 -5.58 -16.35 -44.23
CA ARG A 13 -6.59 -15.84 -43.28
C ARG A 13 -7.13 -17.00 -42.43
N GLN A 14 -6.76 -17.06 -41.15
CA GLN A 14 -7.46 -17.91 -40.18
C GLN A 14 -8.83 -17.30 -39.87
N ARG A 15 -9.87 -18.12 -40.07
CA ARG A 15 -11.28 -17.82 -39.79
C ARG A 15 -11.47 -17.52 -38.31
N LEU A 16 -11.95 -16.31 -38.00
CA LEU A 16 -12.52 -15.99 -36.69
C LEU A 16 -13.77 -16.84 -36.46
N TYR A 17 -13.74 -17.64 -35.40
CA TYR A 17 -14.87 -18.40 -34.89
C TYR A 17 -15.93 -17.43 -34.36
N ARG A 18 -17.19 -17.55 -34.83
CA ARG A 18 -18.33 -16.76 -34.36
C ARG A 18 -19.36 -17.70 -33.74
N PRO A 19 -19.55 -17.73 -32.41
CA PRO A 19 -20.63 -18.51 -31.83
C PRO A 19 -21.96 -17.74 -31.95
N GLN A 20 -23.02 -18.44 -32.34
CA GLN A 20 -24.40 -17.96 -32.27
C GLN A 20 -24.93 -18.04 -30.82
N PRO A 21 -25.82 -17.13 -30.38
CA PRO A 21 -26.40 -17.21 -29.05
C PRO A 21 -27.54 -18.25 -29.04
N LYS A 22 -27.48 -19.20 -28.11
CA LYS A 22 -28.65 -19.98 -27.68
C LYS A 22 -29.02 -19.53 -26.27
N HIS A 23 -30.20 -18.96 -26.12
CA HIS A 23 -30.81 -18.66 -24.83
C HIS A 23 -31.39 -19.95 -24.22
N ASN A 24 -31.07 -20.23 -22.95
CA ASN A 24 -32.06 -20.54 -21.91
C ASN A 24 -31.43 -20.61 -20.49
N GLY A 25 -31.92 -19.74 -19.60
CA GLY A 25 -32.22 -19.99 -18.17
C GLY A 25 -31.13 -20.48 -17.20
N SER A 26 -30.39 -19.54 -16.57
CA SER A 26 -30.23 -19.40 -15.11
C SER A 26 -29.28 -18.22 -14.82
N SER A 27 -29.76 -17.20 -14.13
CA SER A 27 -29.10 -15.91 -13.92
C SER A 27 -28.00 -15.99 -12.85
N HIS A 28 -26.81 -16.40 -13.26
CA HIS A 28 -25.56 -15.89 -12.71
C HIS A 28 -24.76 -15.37 -13.90
N GLN A 29 -24.83 -14.06 -14.15
CA GLN A 29 -23.84 -13.41 -15.02
C GLN A 29 -22.52 -13.39 -14.25
N ALA A 30 -21.79 -14.50 -14.36
CA ALA A 30 -20.37 -14.54 -14.12
C ALA A 30 -19.74 -13.45 -15.00
N PHE A 31 -19.00 -12.58 -14.33
CA PHE A 31 -18.11 -11.58 -14.91
C PHE A 31 -17.40 -12.15 -16.14
N ASP A 32 -17.26 -11.38 -17.22
CA ASP A 32 -16.39 -11.74 -18.32
C ASP A 32 -14.95 -11.62 -17.83
N THR A 33 -14.46 -12.70 -17.22
CA THR A 33 -13.09 -12.89 -16.73
C THR A 33 -12.05 -12.48 -17.79
N LEU A 34 -12.41 -12.55 -19.07
CA LEU A 34 -11.56 -12.21 -20.21
C LEU A 34 -11.24 -10.71 -20.30
N GLU A 35 -12.14 -9.80 -19.89
CA GLU A 35 -11.84 -8.36 -19.90
C GLU A 35 -10.82 -8.00 -18.81
N LEU A 36 -10.97 -8.55 -17.61
CA LEU A 36 -10.03 -8.34 -16.50
C LEU A 36 -8.67 -8.98 -16.75
N ASP A 37 -8.62 -10.13 -17.41
CA ASP A 37 -7.37 -10.80 -17.81
C ASP A 37 -6.62 -9.99 -18.86
N ALA A 38 -7.32 -9.44 -19.87
CA ALA A 38 -6.70 -8.57 -20.88
C ALA A 38 -6.08 -7.30 -20.26
N TYR A 39 -6.76 -6.69 -19.28
CA TYR A 39 -6.21 -5.58 -18.50
C TYR A 39 -5.12 -6.02 -17.51
N SER A 40 -5.02 -7.30 -17.17
CA SER A 40 -3.97 -7.82 -16.26
C SER A 40 -2.68 -8.09 -16.99
N GLU A 41 -2.71 -8.68 -18.19
CA GLU A 41 -1.52 -8.90 -19.01
C GLU A 41 -0.83 -7.59 -19.40
N LEU A 42 -1.60 -6.61 -19.89
CA LEU A 42 -1.06 -5.28 -20.21
C LEU A 42 -0.49 -4.57 -18.98
N HIS A 43 -1.15 -4.70 -17.83
CA HIS A 43 -0.68 -4.11 -16.57
C HIS A 43 0.64 -4.74 -16.11
N VAL A 44 0.79 -6.07 -16.21
CA VAL A 44 2.04 -6.78 -15.90
C VAL A 44 3.16 -6.33 -16.83
N LEU A 45 2.87 -6.14 -18.13
CA LEU A 45 3.86 -5.64 -19.10
C LEU A 45 4.29 -4.20 -18.81
N VAL A 46 3.33 -3.30 -18.51
CA VAL A 46 3.62 -1.91 -18.12
C VAL A 46 4.42 -1.87 -16.82
N GLN A 47 4.11 -2.73 -15.85
CA GLN A 47 4.86 -2.84 -14.61
C GLN A 47 6.29 -3.34 -14.86
N SER A 48 6.46 -4.38 -15.67
CA SER A 48 7.78 -4.89 -16.07
C SER A 48 8.61 -3.85 -16.82
N LEU A 49 7.97 -3.02 -17.65
CA LEU A 49 8.64 -1.91 -18.35
C LEU A 49 9.06 -0.82 -17.35
N ALA A 50 8.16 -0.39 -16.48
CA ALA A 50 8.46 0.59 -15.43
C ALA A 50 9.61 0.11 -14.51
N ASP A 51 9.59 -1.16 -14.12
CA ASP A 51 10.66 -1.79 -13.32
C ASP A 51 11.99 -1.85 -14.08
N SER A 52 11.96 -1.96 -15.42
CA SER A 52 13.17 -1.98 -16.27
C SER A 52 13.81 -0.60 -16.47
N PHE A 53 13.04 0.49 -16.33
CA PHE A 53 13.59 1.85 -16.35
C PHE A 53 14.35 2.20 -15.07
N ALA A 54 13.97 1.56 -13.97
CA ALA A 54 14.51 1.81 -12.65
C ALA A 54 16.06 1.58 -12.59
N PRO A 55 16.62 0.46 -13.08
CA PRO A 55 18.08 0.25 -13.19
C PRO A 55 18.80 1.21 -14.13
N ILE A 56 18.13 1.71 -15.17
CA ILE A 56 18.71 2.64 -16.15
C ILE A 56 19.00 3.99 -15.47
N GLU A 57 18.11 4.44 -14.58
CA GLU A 57 18.33 5.65 -13.79
C GLU A 57 19.56 5.54 -12.89
N ASP A 58 19.77 4.38 -12.25
CA ASP A 58 20.93 4.11 -11.40
C ASP A 58 22.23 4.03 -12.20
N GLN A 59 22.19 3.38 -13.37
CA GLN A 59 23.35 3.33 -14.28
C GLN A 59 23.73 4.73 -14.77
N LEU A 60 22.76 5.59 -15.10
CA LEU A 60 23.03 6.97 -15.50
C LEU A 60 23.65 7.81 -14.37
N ARG A 61 23.29 7.58 -13.11
CA ARG A 61 23.94 8.23 -11.95
C ARG A 61 25.41 7.81 -11.80
N SER A 62 25.74 6.56 -12.14
CA SER A 62 27.11 6.03 -12.06
C SER A 62 28.05 6.52 -13.18
N LEU A 63 27.51 7.06 -14.27
CA LEU A 63 28.27 7.53 -15.45
C LEU A 63 28.82 8.98 -15.33
N GLN A 64 28.84 9.56 -14.12
CA GLN A 64 29.27 10.93 -13.83
C GLN A 64 30.69 11.31 -14.32
N GLY A 65 31.52 10.35 -14.74
CA GLY A 65 32.90 10.63 -15.17
C GLY A 65 33.11 11.08 -16.62
N HIS A 66 32.17 10.85 -17.55
CA HIS A 66 32.49 10.95 -19.00
C HIS A 66 31.43 11.62 -19.91
N GLN A 67 30.29 12.09 -19.39
CA GLN A 67 29.27 12.82 -20.17
C GLN A 67 29.06 14.23 -19.63
N THR A 68 28.79 15.20 -20.51
CA THR A 68 28.43 16.56 -20.11
C THR A 68 27.13 16.53 -19.30
N ASP A 69 27.09 17.23 -18.16
CA ASP A 69 25.93 17.35 -17.26
C ASP A 69 24.60 17.64 -18.00
N PHE A 70 24.67 18.29 -19.16
CA PHE A 70 23.52 18.58 -20.01
C PHE A 70 22.88 17.32 -20.62
N GLU A 71 23.68 16.39 -21.15
CA GLU A 71 23.17 15.15 -21.74
C GLU A 71 22.55 14.23 -20.69
N LEU A 72 23.15 14.18 -19.48
CA LEU A 72 22.60 13.45 -18.34
C LEU A 72 21.26 14.04 -17.88
N LYS A 73 21.18 15.37 -17.75
CA LYS A 73 19.92 16.07 -17.41
C LYS A 73 18.85 15.83 -18.48
N ARG A 74 19.21 15.85 -19.76
CA ARG A 74 18.28 15.61 -20.87
C ARG A 74 17.77 14.17 -20.87
N ARG A 75 18.64 13.18 -20.67
CA ARG A 75 18.26 11.76 -20.55
C ARG A 75 17.37 11.51 -19.33
N LYS A 76 17.68 12.10 -18.18
CA LYS A 76 16.83 12.02 -16.99
C LYS A 76 15.42 12.54 -17.26
N ARG A 77 15.29 13.72 -17.88
CA ARG A 77 13.97 14.26 -18.26
C ARG A 77 13.18 13.33 -19.18
N LEU A 78 13.84 12.72 -20.16
CA LEU A 78 13.19 11.76 -21.07
C LEU A 78 12.73 10.49 -20.33
N LEU A 79 13.52 10.03 -19.34
CA LEU A 79 13.14 8.90 -18.49
C LEU A 79 11.97 9.25 -17.57
N ASP A 80 12.02 10.41 -16.92
CA ASP A 80 10.94 10.91 -16.06
C ASP A 80 9.62 11.01 -16.86
N GLN A 81 9.69 11.53 -18.09
CA GLN A 81 8.54 11.60 -19.02
C GLN A 81 8.02 10.22 -19.41
N ALA A 82 8.91 9.29 -19.79
CA ALA A 82 8.51 7.92 -20.13
C ALA A 82 7.87 7.20 -18.94
N GLN A 83 8.41 7.41 -17.73
CA GLN A 83 7.85 6.85 -16.50
C GLN A 83 6.46 7.44 -16.22
N GLU A 84 6.26 8.74 -16.39
CA GLU A 84 4.96 9.39 -16.23
C GLU A 84 3.93 8.85 -17.23
N GLU A 85 4.31 8.67 -18.49
CA GLU A 85 3.45 8.06 -19.51
C GLU A 85 3.07 6.62 -19.17
N LEU A 86 4.02 5.80 -18.69
CA LEU A 86 3.75 4.44 -18.24
C LEU A 86 2.81 4.41 -17.02
N LEU A 87 2.97 5.34 -16.09
CA LEU A 87 2.07 5.48 -14.95
C LEU A 87 0.64 5.75 -15.41
N LEU A 88 0.43 6.62 -16.41
CA LEU A 88 -0.89 6.89 -16.97
C LEU A 88 -1.52 5.64 -17.60
N MET A 89 -0.74 4.80 -18.27
CA MET A 89 -1.23 3.54 -18.85
C MET A 89 -1.70 2.52 -17.80
N ARG A 90 -1.20 2.65 -16.55
CA ARG A 90 -1.54 1.77 -15.43
C ARG A 90 -2.85 2.16 -14.72
N MET A 91 -3.35 3.37 -14.97
CA MET A 91 -4.50 3.92 -14.27
C MET A 91 -5.81 3.40 -14.84
N VAL A 92 -6.78 3.17 -13.96
CA VAL A 92 -8.15 2.81 -14.31
C VAL A 92 -9.14 3.74 -13.60
N PRO A 93 -10.34 3.98 -14.15
CA PRO A 93 -11.36 4.77 -13.47
C PRO A 93 -11.78 4.10 -12.16
N VAL A 94 -11.76 4.84 -11.05
CA VAL A 94 -12.21 4.35 -9.73
C VAL A 94 -13.68 3.93 -9.74
N GLY A 95 -14.48 4.46 -10.68
CA GLY A 95 -15.88 4.09 -10.89
C GLY A 95 -16.09 2.59 -11.09
N THR A 96 -15.10 1.87 -11.65
CA THR A 96 -15.15 0.41 -11.87
C THR A 96 -15.35 -0.39 -10.57
N VAL A 97 -14.83 0.10 -9.45
CA VAL A 97 -15.08 -0.50 -8.13
C VAL A 97 -16.30 0.12 -7.44
N LEU A 98 -16.47 1.44 -7.54
CA LEU A 98 -17.54 2.15 -6.84
C LEU A 98 -18.95 1.75 -7.28
N GLN A 99 -19.13 1.45 -8.57
CA GLN A 99 -20.43 1.02 -9.11
C GLN A 99 -20.94 -0.30 -8.54
N ARG A 100 -20.04 -1.15 -8.03
CA ARG A 100 -20.41 -2.43 -7.39
C ARG A 100 -21.23 -2.20 -6.12
N PHE A 101 -21.05 -1.07 -5.45
CA PHE A 101 -21.77 -0.75 -4.21
C PHE A 101 -23.27 -0.48 -4.42
N SER A 102 -23.70 -0.14 -5.63
CA SER A 102 -25.15 -0.03 -5.94
C SER A 102 -25.84 -1.37 -5.71
N GLN A 103 -25.28 -2.46 -6.26
CA GLN A 103 -25.83 -3.82 -6.10
C GLN A 103 -25.78 -4.31 -4.65
N VAL A 104 -24.68 -4.01 -3.96
CA VAL A 104 -24.54 -4.37 -2.53
C VAL A 104 -25.61 -3.68 -1.69
N LEU A 105 -25.84 -2.39 -1.91
CA LEU A 105 -26.87 -1.66 -1.16
C LEU A 105 -28.28 -2.14 -1.50
N GLU A 106 -28.60 -2.42 -2.76
CA GLU A 106 -29.90 -3.00 -3.14
C GLU A 106 -30.19 -4.32 -2.41
N GLN A 107 -29.18 -5.19 -2.26
CA GLN A 107 -29.29 -6.44 -1.49
C GLN A 107 -29.52 -6.19 0.01
N LEU A 108 -28.80 -5.23 0.59
CA LEU A 108 -28.95 -4.86 2.00
C LEU A 108 -30.33 -4.23 2.27
N GLN A 109 -30.80 -3.35 1.39
CA GLN A 109 -32.13 -2.74 1.48
C GLN A 109 -33.23 -3.80 1.46
N SER A 110 -33.12 -4.78 0.55
CA SER A 110 -34.09 -5.88 0.43
C SER A 110 -34.14 -6.75 1.68
N SER A 111 -32.98 -6.98 2.32
CA SER A 111 -32.87 -7.85 3.49
C SER A 111 -33.29 -7.16 4.80
N HIS A 112 -33.04 -5.85 4.92
CA HIS A 112 -33.23 -5.09 6.17
C HIS A 112 -34.39 -4.08 6.14
N GLN A 113 -35.11 -3.98 5.01
CA GLN A 113 -36.25 -3.06 4.81
C GLN A 113 -35.94 -1.61 5.18
N LYS A 114 -34.71 -1.17 4.87
CA LYS A 114 -34.19 0.14 5.24
C LYS A 114 -33.85 0.92 3.97
N PRO A 115 -34.69 1.88 3.53
CA PRO A 115 -34.47 2.58 2.27
C PRO A 115 -33.24 3.49 2.34
N VAL A 116 -32.32 3.34 1.38
CA VAL A 116 -31.08 4.11 1.25
C VAL A 116 -30.84 4.43 -0.23
N GLN A 117 -30.33 5.62 -0.52
CA GLN A 117 -29.89 6.04 -1.84
C GLN A 117 -28.37 6.15 -1.88
N LEU A 118 -27.75 5.59 -2.92
CA LEU A 118 -26.32 5.75 -3.20
C LEU A 118 -26.08 6.89 -4.18
N SER A 119 -25.17 7.80 -3.85
CA SER A 119 -24.68 8.85 -4.74
C SER A 119 -23.19 8.66 -5.00
N LEU A 120 -22.79 8.59 -6.27
CA LEU A 120 -21.40 8.42 -6.68
C LEU A 120 -20.91 9.68 -7.41
N ARG A 121 -19.79 10.26 -6.98
CA ARG A 121 -19.15 11.43 -7.61
C ARG A 121 -17.68 11.14 -7.90
N GLY A 122 -17.16 11.66 -9.02
CA GLY A 122 -15.76 11.49 -9.41
C GLY A 122 -15.40 10.07 -9.85
N LYS A 123 -16.36 9.34 -10.43
CA LYS A 123 -16.19 7.96 -10.93
C LYS A 123 -15.14 7.85 -12.05
N GLU A 124 -14.93 8.94 -12.76
CA GLU A 124 -13.97 9.11 -13.84
C GLU A 124 -12.53 9.32 -13.36
N LEU A 125 -12.32 9.53 -12.05
CA LEU A 125 -10.99 9.72 -11.50
C LEU A 125 -10.11 8.49 -11.77
N LEU A 126 -9.01 8.73 -12.47
CA LEU A 126 -7.99 7.73 -12.78
C LEU A 126 -7.13 7.45 -11.55
N VAL A 127 -7.10 6.18 -11.15
CA VAL A 127 -6.40 5.66 -9.98
C VAL A 127 -5.66 4.39 -10.38
N ASP A 128 -4.55 4.10 -9.69
CA ASP A 128 -3.77 2.91 -9.92
C ASP A 128 -4.60 1.62 -9.85
N LYS A 129 -4.51 0.73 -10.85
CA LYS A 129 -5.28 -0.52 -10.85
C LYS A 129 -5.04 -1.36 -9.59
N SER A 130 -3.79 -1.47 -9.14
CA SER A 130 -3.46 -2.27 -7.96
C SER A 130 -4.05 -1.69 -6.67
N LEU A 131 -4.25 -0.37 -6.64
CA LEU A 131 -4.92 0.32 -5.55
C LEU A 131 -6.43 0.14 -5.63
N VAL A 132 -7.03 0.25 -6.82
CA VAL A 132 -8.47 0.03 -7.05
C VAL A 132 -8.92 -1.37 -6.60
N GLU A 133 -8.14 -2.41 -6.92
CA GLU A 133 -8.44 -3.79 -6.51
C GLU A 133 -8.46 -3.97 -4.99
N LYS A 134 -7.51 -3.33 -4.29
CA LYS A 134 -7.38 -3.41 -2.83
C LYS A 134 -8.32 -2.48 -2.08
N LEU A 135 -8.95 -1.51 -2.76
CA LEU A 135 -9.90 -0.58 -2.15
C LEU A 135 -11.29 -1.18 -1.93
N TYR A 136 -11.65 -2.28 -2.60
CA TYR A 136 -13.00 -2.82 -2.52
C TYR A 136 -13.39 -3.19 -1.08
N ASP A 137 -12.57 -3.97 -0.39
CA ASP A 137 -12.84 -4.44 0.96
C ASP A 137 -12.97 -3.31 2.01
N PRO A 138 -12.03 -2.34 2.11
CA PRO A 138 -12.16 -1.26 3.08
C PRO A 138 -13.38 -0.37 2.79
N LEU A 139 -13.65 -0.06 1.52
CA LEU A 139 -14.84 0.73 1.15
C LEU A 139 -16.13 -0.03 1.42
N LEU A 140 -16.18 -1.33 1.12
CA LEU A 140 -17.33 -2.19 1.45
C LEU A 140 -17.64 -2.14 2.95
N HIS A 141 -16.60 -2.19 3.78
CA HIS A 141 -16.76 -2.11 5.23
C HIS A 141 -17.35 -0.76 5.65
N LEU A 142 -16.83 0.36 5.13
CA LEU A 142 -17.35 1.69 5.45
C LEU A 142 -18.80 1.88 4.98
N VAL A 143 -19.15 1.38 3.79
CA VAL A 143 -20.52 1.40 3.27
C VAL A 143 -21.47 0.57 4.15
N ARG A 144 -21.02 -0.60 4.62
CA ARG A 144 -21.80 -1.42 5.57
C ARG A 144 -21.97 -0.72 6.91
N ASN A 145 -20.92 -0.10 7.45
CA ASN A 145 -21.02 0.66 8.71
C ASN A 145 -21.99 1.83 8.59
N ALA A 146 -21.94 2.56 7.47
CA ALA A 146 -22.93 3.59 7.16
C ALA A 146 -24.34 3.01 7.13
N PHE A 147 -24.57 1.89 6.44
CA PHE A 147 -25.88 1.26 6.35
C PHE A 147 -26.39 0.70 7.68
N ASP A 148 -25.59 -0.06 8.41
CA ASP A 148 -26.00 -0.78 9.62
C ASP A 148 -26.11 0.14 10.84
N HIS A 149 -25.10 0.98 11.04
CA HIS A 149 -24.94 1.77 12.26
C HIS A 149 -25.22 3.26 12.05
N GLY A 150 -24.87 3.80 10.88
CA GLY A 150 -25.05 5.22 10.55
C GLY A 150 -26.51 5.58 10.32
N ILE A 151 -27.10 5.07 9.23
CA ILE A 151 -28.48 5.36 8.84
C ILE A 151 -29.43 4.84 9.92
N GLU A 152 -30.50 5.56 10.21
CA GLU A 152 -31.54 5.16 11.16
C GLU A 152 -32.73 4.49 10.44
N PRO A 153 -33.56 3.70 11.12
CA PRO A 153 -34.81 3.21 10.55
C PRO A 153 -35.73 4.35 10.09
N GLN A 154 -36.55 4.10 9.07
CA GLN A 154 -37.42 5.12 8.46
C GLN A 154 -38.29 5.87 9.48
N ALA A 155 -38.88 5.16 10.45
CA ALA A 155 -39.73 5.77 11.47
C ALA A 155 -38.94 6.76 12.35
N GLU A 156 -37.73 6.40 12.76
CA GLU A 156 -36.86 7.25 13.57
C GLU A 156 -36.40 8.48 12.78
N ARG A 157 -36.06 8.30 11.49
CA ARG A 157 -35.67 9.42 10.61
C ARG A 157 -36.78 10.45 10.47
N LEU A 158 -38.01 10.01 10.24
CA LEU A 158 -39.16 10.90 10.12
C LEU A 158 -39.45 11.66 11.43
N GLN A 159 -39.27 11.00 12.59
CA GLN A 159 -39.39 11.67 13.90
C GLN A 159 -38.33 12.76 14.10
N GLN A 160 -37.13 12.56 13.54
CA GLN A 160 -36.03 13.54 13.56
C GLN A 160 -36.13 14.60 12.44
N GLY A 161 -37.21 14.60 11.65
CA GLY A 161 -37.41 15.54 10.54
C GLY A 161 -36.53 15.28 9.32
N LYS A 162 -35.93 14.10 9.22
CA LYS A 162 -35.05 13.69 8.11
C LYS A 162 -35.86 12.97 7.02
N PRO A 163 -35.37 12.93 5.76
CA PRO A 163 -36.01 12.17 4.70
C PRO A 163 -36.16 10.68 5.05
N ALA A 164 -37.26 10.07 4.63
CA ALA A 164 -37.56 8.65 4.87
C ALA A 164 -36.44 7.71 4.38
N SER A 165 -35.83 8.03 3.23
CA SER A 165 -34.66 7.33 2.70
C SER A 165 -33.38 7.94 3.27
N GLY A 166 -32.47 7.10 3.73
CA GLY A 166 -31.09 7.49 4.03
C GLY A 166 -30.29 7.80 2.77
N GLN A 167 -29.18 8.51 2.92
CA GLN A 167 -28.24 8.80 1.85
C GLN A 167 -26.84 8.33 2.23
N ILE A 168 -26.22 7.53 1.35
CA ILE A 168 -24.79 7.22 1.38
C ILE A 168 -24.18 7.82 0.11
N ALA A 169 -23.13 8.61 0.26
CA ALA A 169 -22.43 9.25 -0.84
C ALA A 169 -20.96 8.80 -0.85
N ILE A 170 -20.47 8.40 -2.01
CA ILE A 170 -19.04 8.14 -2.23
C ILE A 170 -18.53 9.15 -3.24
N ALA A 171 -17.53 9.94 -2.85
CA ALA A 171 -16.89 10.93 -3.71
C ALA A 171 -15.40 10.63 -3.84
N ALA A 172 -14.87 10.68 -5.06
CA ALA A 172 -13.45 10.57 -5.32
C ALA A 172 -12.93 11.83 -6.01
N PHE A 173 -11.83 12.40 -5.54
CA PHE A 173 -11.22 13.59 -6.15
C PHE A 173 -9.72 13.65 -5.86
N ARG A 174 -9.00 14.52 -6.59
CA ARG A 174 -7.59 14.79 -6.31
C ARG A 174 -7.46 15.99 -5.38
N GLN A 175 -6.58 15.89 -4.40
CA GLN A 175 -6.16 16.99 -3.54
C GLN A 175 -4.63 17.02 -3.49
N GLY A 176 -4.03 17.95 -4.24
CA GLY A 176 -2.57 17.96 -4.44
C GLY A 176 -2.09 16.67 -5.11
N ASN A 177 -1.09 16.01 -4.51
CA ASN A 177 -0.56 14.73 -4.99
C ASN A 177 -1.21 13.50 -4.34
N ARG A 178 -2.42 13.65 -3.78
CA ARG A 178 -3.16 12.56 -3.14
C ARG A 178 -4.50 12.36 -3.82
N THR A 179 -4.88 11.10 -3.93
CA THR A 179 -6.25 10.68 -4.24
C THR A 179 -7.03 10.66 -2.93
N VAL A 180 -8.15 11.37 -2.90
CA VAL A 180 -9.06 11.39 -1.75
C VAL A 180 -10.33 10.65 -2.13
N ILE A 181 -10.72 9.68 -1.30
CA ILE A 181 -12.00 8.99 -1.42
C ILE A 181 -12.77 9.23 -0.13
N GLU A 182 -13.96 9.80 -0.23
CA GLU A 182 -14.83 10.08 0.90
C GLU A 182 -16.06 9.17 0.87
N VAL A 183 -16.37 8.53 2.00
CA VAL A 183 -17.61 7.80 2.22
C VAL A 183 -18.39 8.56 3.29
N ARG A 184 -19.53 9.12 2.88
CA ARG A 184 -20.39 9.95 3.73
C ARG A 184 -21.77 9.33 3.88
N ASP A 185 -22.31 9.37 5.08
CA ASP A 185 -23.72 9.11 5.36
C ASP A 185 -24.40 10.36 5.94
N ASP A 186 -25.74 10.38 5.86
CA ASP A 186 -26.59 11.37 6.51
C ASP A 186 -27.29 10.80 7.75
N GLY A 187 -26.67 9.82 8.41
CA GLY A 187 -27.24 9.10 9.53
C GLY A 187 -27.15 9.86 10.86
N LYS A 188 -27.16 9.12 11.96
CA LYS A 188 -27.18 9.69 13.31
C LYS A 188 -25.82 10.23 13.77
N GLY A 189 -24.77 9.96 13.01
CA GLY A 189 -23.40 10.26 13.38
C GLY A 189 -22.87 9.38 14.52
N LEU A 190 -21.68 9.71 15.00
CA LEU A 190 -21.01 9.03 16.09
C LEU A 190 -21.47 9.57 17.46
N ASP A 191 -21.78 8.65 18.36
CA ASP A 191 -22.09 8.94 19.76
C ASP A 191 -20.77 8.96 20.56
N TRP A 192 -20.19 10.15 20.67
CA TRP A 192 -18.92 10.38 21.35
C TRP A 192 -18.96 10.02 22.84
N GLU A 193 -20.10 10.22 23.49
CA GLU A 193 -20.26 9.89 24.91
C GLU A 193 -20.28 8.38 25.10
N ARG A 194 -20.99 7.64 24.24
CA ARG A 194 -20.96 6.17 24.25
C ARG A 194 -19.57 5.61 23.94
N ILE A 195 -18.83 6.22 23.02
CA ILE A 195 -17.44 5.84 22.71
C ILE A 195 -16.56 6.03 23.94
N ARG A 196 -16.65 7.20 24.60
CA ARG A 196 -15.91 7.51 25.83
C ARG A 196 -16.23 6.50 26.94
N GLN A 197 -17.51 6.26 27.21
CA GLN A 197 -17.94 5.30 28.23
C GLN A 197 -17.43 3.89 27.96
N LYS A 198 -17.42 3.46 26.69
CA LYS A 198 -16.90 2.14 26.33
C LYS A 198 -15.38 2.06 26.44
N GLY A 199 -14.66 3.14 26.11
CA GLY A 199 -13.23 3.25 26.37
C GLY A 199 -12.87 3.12 27.84
N ILE A 200 -13.66 3.76 28.72
CA ILE A 200 -13.51 3.64 30.18
C ILE A 200 -13.77 2.20 30.64
N GLN A 201 -14.88 1.58 30.19
CA GLN A 201 -15.23 0.21 30.56
C GLN A 201 -14.18 -0.82 30.13
N GLN A 202 -13.50 -0.59 29.01
CA GLN A 202 -12.44 -1.45 28.49
C GLN A 202 -11.05 -1.11 29.06
N GLY A 203 -10.95 -0.16 30.01
CA GLY A 203 -9.70 0.25 30.64
C GLY A 203 -8.74 1.00 29.71
N ARG A 204 -9.24 1.56 28.62
CA ARG A 204 -8.46 2.32 27.61
C ARG A 204 -8.44 3.83 27.86
N LEU A 205 -9.42 4.32 28.62
CA LEU A 205 -9.52 5.72 29.04
C LEU A 205 -9.69 5.80 30.55
N ASN A 206 -9.08 6.81 31.17
CA ASN A 206 -9.34 7.10 32.58
C ASN A 206 -10.71 7.79 32.74
N PRO A 207 -11.51 7.44 33.77
CA PRO A 207 -12.81 8.07 34.01
C PRO A 207 -12.75 9.59 34.23
N GLU A 208 -11.64 10.08 34.79
CA GLU A 208 -11.40 11.50 35.06
C GLU A 208 -10.82 12.25 33.84
N GLU A 209 -10.41 11.52 32.80
CA GLU A 209 -9.90 12.11 31.58
C GLU A 209 -11.05 12.67 30.73
N ASN A 210 -10.82 13.84 30.17
CA ASN A 210 -11.72 14.47 29.21
C ASN A 210 -11.02 14.51 27.84
N PRO A 211 -11.01 13.38 27.10
CA PRO A 211 -10.25 13.26 25.87
C PRO A 211 -10.78 14.20 24.79
N SER A 212 -9.87 14.69 23.93
CA SER A 212 -10.27 15.40 22.73
C SER A 212 -11.03 14.47 21.77
N GLN A 213 -11.82 15.06 20.86
CA GLN A 213 -12.52 14.28 19.85
C GLN A 213 -11.55 13.48 18.95
N GLU A 214 -10.36 14.03 18.69
CA GLU A 214 -9.29 13.34 17.94
C GLU A 214 -8.82 12.08 18.67
N HIS A 215 -8.62 12.14 19.99
CA HIS A 215 -8.27 10.97 20.79
C HIS A 215 -9.39 9.91 20.74
N LEU A 216 -10.65 10.31 20.87
CA LEU A 216 -11.79 9.39 20.75
C LEU A 216 -11.90 8.77 19.34
N GLN A 217 -11.50 9.50 18.30
CA GLN A 217 -11.42 8.96 16.95
C GLN A 217 -10.32 7.90 16.81
N ASP A 218 -9.15 8.12 17.40
CA ASP A 218 -8.07 7.13 17.38
C ASP A 218 -8.46 5.84 18.10
N LEU A 219 -9.19 5.96 19.21
CA LEU A 219 -9.72 4.82 19.95
C LEU A 219 -10.63 3.92 19.07
N LEU A 220 -11.40 4.50 18.15
CA LEU A 220 -12.25 3.74 17.21
C LEU A 220 -11.46 2.80 16.30
N PHE A 221 -10.18 3.11 16.06
CA PHE A 221 -9.31 2.34 15.19
C PHE A 221 -8.42 1.35 15.94
N GLU A 222 -8.51 1.28 17.26
CA GLU A 222 -7.74 0.31 18.03
C GLU A 222 -8.35 -1.09 17.94
N SER A 223 -7.49 -2.10 17.89
CA SER A 223 -7.92 -3.50 17.77
C SER A 223 -8.87 -3.91 18.89
N GLY A 224 -9.98 -4.54 18.53
CA GLY A 224 -11.01 -4.99 19.46
C GLY A 224 -11.88 -3.88 20.05
N PHE A 225 -11.73 -2.63 19.62
CA PHE A 225 -12.68 -1.58 19.96
C PHE A 225 -13.89 -1.63 19.03
N SER A 226 -15.09 -1.74 19.60
CA SER A 226 -16.34 -1.66 18.85
C SER A 226 -17.45 -1.18 19.78
N THR A 227 -18.30 -0.27 19.33
CA THR A 227 -19.44 0.25 20.12
C THR A 227 -20.65 -0.67 20.08
N ALA A 228 -20.66 -1.68 19.20
CA ALA A 228 -21.76 -2.64 19.07
C ALA A 228 -21.87 -3.55 20.30
N PRO A 229 -23.08 -3.82 20.81
CA PRO A 229 -23.31 -4.74 21.93
C PRO A 229 -23.20 -6.22 21.53
N GLN A 230 -23.36 -6.56 20.24
CA GLN A 230 -23.22 -7.91 19.70
C GLN A 230 -22.54 -7.89 18.33
N VAL A 231 -21.84 -8.97 17.98
CA VAL A 231 -21.28 -9.19 16.64
C VAL A 231 -22.44 -9.45 15.68
N THR A 232 -22.72 -8.53 14.77
CA THR A 232 -23.75 -8.71 13.73
C THR A 232 -23.27 -9.70 12.66
N GLN A 233 -24.19 -10.52 12.12
CA GLN A 233 -23.90 -11.51 11.08
C GLN A 233 -23.30 -10.89 9.80
N LEU A 234 -23.61 -9.62 9.50
CA LEU A 234 -23.06 -8.86 8.38
C LEU A 234 -21.57 -8.53 8.52
N SER A 235 -21.07 -8.46 9.76
CA SER A 235 -19.67 -8.21 10.11
C SER A 235 -18.85 -9.51 10.29
N GLY A 236 -19.32 -10.62 9.69
CA GLY A 236 -19.00 -12.04 9.94
C GLY A 236 -17.55 -12.54 9.94
N ARG A 237 -16.56 -11.69 10.25
CA ARG A 237 -15.19 -12.07 10.62
C ARG A 237 -14.61 -11.25 11.79
N GLY A 238 -15.40 -10.43 12.49
CA GLY A 238 -14.87 -9.58 13.57
C GLY A 238 -14.03 -8.41 13.06
N VAL A 239 -14.34 -7.93 11.86
CA VAL A 239 -13.62 -6.83 11.19
C VAL A 239 -14.15 -5.51 11.75
N GLY A 240 -13.32 -4.76 12.46
CA GLY A 240 -13.63 -3.40 12.91
C GLY A 240 -13.00 -2.34 12.03
N LEU A 241 -13.13 -1.08 12.47
CA LEU A 241 -12.44 0.06 11.84
C LEU A 241 -10.91 -0.09 11.90
N ASP A 242 -10.38 -0.87 12.85
CA ASP A 242 -8.96 -1.25 12.97
C ASP A 242 -8.43 -1.98 11.73
N VAL A 243 -9.24 -2.89 11.15
CA VAL A 243 -8.89 -3.58 9.91
C VAL A 243 -8.92 -2.63 8.73
N VAL A 244 -9.90 -1.73 8.67
CA VAL A 244 -9.96 -0.69 7.62
C VAL A 244 -8.71 0.19 7.70
N ARG A 245 -8.34 0.70 8.88
CA ARG A 245 -7.11 1.50 9.05
C ARG A 245 -5.88 0.72 8.60
N SER A 246 -5.78 -0.55 8.97
CA SER A 246 -4.65 -1.42 8.58
C SER A 246 -4.58 -1.66 7.07
N GLN A 247 -5.73 -1.89 6.41
CA GLN A 247 -5.81 -2.03 4.96
C GLN A 247 -5.41 -0.75 4.24
N ILE A 248 -5.86 0.43 4.72
CA ILE A 248 -5.48 1.72 4.15
C ILE A 248 -4.01 2.04 4.39
N HIS A 249 -3.48 1.71 5.57
CA HIS A 249 -2.05 1.89 5.87
C HIS A 249 -1.16 0.98 5.01
N ALA A 250 -1.61 -0.24 4.70
CA ALA A 250 -0.93 -1.14 3.76
C ALA A 250 -0.89 -0.58 2.32
N LEU A 251 -1.79 0.36 1.99
CA LEU A 251 -1.77 1.14 0.75
C LEU A 251 -0.97 2.44 0.88
N GLN A 252 -0.16 2.59 1.93
CA GLN A 252 0.57 3.82 2.26
C GLN A 252 -0.36 5.05 2.38
N GLY A 253 -1.63 4.80 2.69
CA GLY A 253 -2.64 5.84 2.88
C GLY A 253 -2.91 6.15 4.35
N SER A 254 -3.79 7.12 4.56
CA SER A 254 -4.34 7.43 5.87
C SER A 254 -5.86 7.56 5.79
N ILE A 255 -6.53 7.42 6.95
CA ILE A 255 -7.97 7.57 7.08
C ILE A 255 -8.29 8.54 8.21
N THR A 256 -9.23 9.45 7.98
CA THR A 256 -9.75 10.36 9.01
C THR A 256 -11.26 10.24 9.09
N ILE A 257 -11.82 10.68 10.22
CA ILE A 257 -13.26 10.64 10.49
C ILE A 257 -13.71 12.06 10.83
N ARG A 258 -14.84 12.47 10.24
CA ARG A 258 -15.59 13.65 10.68
C ARG A 258 -17.02 13.22 10.94
N SER A 259 -17.56 13.50 12.12
CA SER A 259 -18.95 13.19 12.40
C SER A 259 -19.57 14.20 13.34
N GLN A 260 -20.82 14.53 13.05
CA GLN A 260 -21.65 15.38 13.89
C GLN A 260 -22.93 14.62 14.25
N PRO A 261 -23.32 14.57 15.54
CA PRO A 261 -24.56 13.93 15.96
C PRO A 261 -25.77 14.46 15.17
N GLY A 262 -26.61 13.54 14.69
CA GLY A 262 -27.78 13.81 13.87
C GLY A 262 -27.52 14.17 12.39
N GLN A 263 -26.28 14.48 12.01
CA GLN A 263 -25.90 14.92 10.65
C GLN A 263 -25.09 13.87 9.86
N GLY A 264 -24.67 12.80 10.51
CA GLY A 264 -23.99 11.66 9.88
C GLY A 264 -22.48 11.63 10.10
N THR A 265 -21.82 10.76 9.35
CA THR A 265 -20.38 10.52 9.41
C THR A 265 -19.76 10.59 8.02
N THR A 266 -18.55 11.14 7.94
CA THR A 266 -17.70 11.14 6.75
C THR A 266 -16.37 10.49 7.10
N PHE A 267 -16.03 9.43 6.38
CA PHE A 267 -14.69 8.85 6.38
C PHE A 267 -13.94 9.37 5.16
N SER A 268 -12.77 9.96 5.35
CA SER A 268 -11.92 10.46 4.27
C SER A 268 -10.64 9.63 4.20
N LEU A 269 -10.43 8.94 3.07
CA LEU A 269 -9.28 8.11 2.78
C LEU A 269 -8.32 8.91 1.91
N TYR A 270 -7.08 9.08 2.36
CA TYR A 270 -6.02 9.77 1.64
C TYR A 270 -5.02 8.74 1.13
N LEU A 271 -4.89 8.64 -0.18
CA LEU A 271 -4.11 7.61 -0.84
C LEU A 271 -3.04 8.29 -1.71
N PRO A 272 -1.82 7.74 -1.79
CA PRO A 272 -0.81 8.26 -2.70
C PRO A 272 -1.30 8.13 -4.15
N LEU A 273 -0.84 9.03 -5.03
CA LEU A 273 -1.16 8.96 -6.45
C LEU A 273 -0.75 7.61 -7.08
N THR A 274 0.39 7.09 -6.62
CA THR A 274 0.96 5.82 -7.05
C THR A 274 1.47 5.07 -5.82
N LEU A 275 1.20 3.77 -5.76
CA LEU A 275 1.96 2.90 -4.87
C LEU A 275 3.40 2.84 -5.40
N SER A 276 4.34 3.36 -4.60
CA SER A 276 5.75 3.31 -4.93
C SER A 276 6.26 1.90 -4.72
N THR A 277 6.90 1.32 -5.74
CA THR A 277 7.66 0.08 -5.60
C THR A 277 9.00 0.42 -4.95
N GLU A 278 9.13 0.17 -3.65
CA GLU A 278 10.40 0.24 -2.96
C GLU A 278 11.30 -0.93 -3.40
N ARG A 279 12.55 -0.64 -3.75
CA ARG A 279 13.50 -1.69 -4.13
C ARG A 279 14.12 -2.30 -2.89
N LEU A 280 14.04 -3.62 -2.78
CA LEU A 280 14.66 -4.39 -1.71
C LEU A 280 15.83 -5.21 -2.26
N LEU A 281 16.97 -5.17 -1.57
CA LEU A 281 18.02 -6.18 -1.74
C LEU A 281 17.62 -7.42 -0.94
N VAL A 282 17.42 -8.54 -1.63
CA VAL A 282 17.13 -9.82 -0.99
C VAL A 282 18.42 -10.61 -0.83
N CYS A 283 18.73 -11.02 0.40
CA CYS A 283 19.90 -11.84 0.71
C CYS A 283 19.53 -12.99 1.67
N ARG A 284 20.42 -13.97 1.84
CA ARG A 284 20.22 -15.08 2.79
C ARG A 284 21.40 -15.13 3.74
N CYS A 285 21.12 -15.15 5.05
CA CYS A 285 22.12 -15.37 6.09
C CYS A 285 21.68 -16.56 6.95
N GLY A 286 22.54 -17.57 7.10
CA GLY A 286 22.20 -18.77 7.89
C GLY A 286 20.96 -19.52 7.39
N GLY A 287 20.61 -19.43 6.09
CA GLY A 287 19.42 -20.04 5.50
C GLY A 287 18.14 -19.20 5.58
N ILE A 288 18.13 -18.15 6.40
CA ILE A 288 17.00 -17.23 6.58
C ILE A 288 17.05 -16.13 5.50
N PRO A 289 15.95 -15.88 4.75
CA PRO A 289 15.89 -14.77 3.81
C PRO A 289 15.71 -13.44 4.55
N TYR A 290 16.43 -12.42 4.09
CA TYR A 290 16.33 -11.03 4.54
C TYR A 290 16.05 -10.14 3.33
N ALA A 291 15.28 -9.08 3.54
CA ALA A 291 15.02 -8.04 2.54
C ALA A 291 15.39 -6.68 3.14
N LEU A 292 16.30 -5.97 2.49
CA LEU A 292 16.84 -4.70 2.97
C LEU A 292 16.45 -3.60 2.00
N LEU A 293 16.00 -2.44 2.49
CA LEU A 293 15.72 -1.29 1.64
C LEU A 293 17.00 -0.86 0.91
N THR A 294 16.94 -0.74 -0.41
CA THR A 294 18.13 -0.43 -1.23
C THR A 294 18.68 0.96 -0.91
N ASN A 295 17.81 1.91 -0.54
CA ASN A 295 18.21 3.25 -0.13
C ASN A 295 18.99 3.30 1.20
N ALA A 296 18.88 2.27 2.04
CA ALA A 296 19.65 2.14 3.27
C ALA A 296 21.03 1.51 3.03
N ILE A 297 21.31 1.03 1.81
CA ILE A 297 22.58 0.40 1.45
C ILE A 297 23.45 1.43 0.73
N VAL A 298 24.56 1.82 1.36
CA VAL A 298 25.54 2.74 0.78
C VAL A 298 26.40 2.01 -0.24
N GLN A 299 26.89 0.81 0.09
CA GLN A 299 27.76 0.05 -0.79
C GLN A 299 27.77 -1.45 -0.46
N LEU A 300 27.97 -2.27 -1.49
CA LEU A 300 28.39 -3.68 -1.39
C LEU A 300 29.92 -3.77 -1.40
N VAL A 301 30.48 -4.35 -0.35
CA VAL A 301 31.94 -4.45 -0.15
C VAL A 301 32.36 -5.91 -0.28
N LEU A 302 33.35 -6.14 -1.14
CA LEU A 302 33.90 -7.48 -1.36
C LEU A 302 34.89 -7.83 -0.23
N PRO A 303 34.98 -9.10 0.18
CA PRO A 303 35.77 -9.45 1.37
C PRO A 303 37.28 -9.27 1.25
N GLU A 304 37.79 -9.13 0.03
CA GLU A 304 39.21 -8.82 -0.25
C GLU A 304 39.62 -7.45 0.29
N GLN A 305 38.66 -6.57 0.57
CA GLN A 305 38.87 -5.23 1.12
C GLN A 305 38.84 -5.21 2.65
N ILE A 306 38.65 -6.37 3.31
CA ILE A 306 38.57 -6.47 4.77
C ILE A 306 39.97 -6.52 5.36
N GLN A 307 40.25 -5.62 6.31
CA GLN A 307 41.50 -5.62 7.06
C GLN A 307 41.28 -6.23 8.45
N HIS A 308 42.22 -7.07 8.86
CA HIS A 308 42.25 -7.64 10.20
C HIS A 308 43.09 -6.72 11.09
N TYR A 309 42.60 -6.38 12.28
CA TYR A 309 43.39 -5.69 13.28
C TYR A 309 43.35 -6.41 14.61
N SER A 310 44.50 -6.47 15.27
CA SER A 310 44.66 -7.04 16.60
C SER A 310 44.70 -5.91 17.63
N GLY A 311 43.74 -5.89 18.56
CA GLY A 311 43.72 -4.97 19.70
C GLY A 311 43.95 -5.69 21.02
N PHE A 312 44.01 -4.92 22.12
CA PHE A 312 44.18 -5.46 23.49
C PHE A 312 43.09 -6.45 23.93
N ALA A 313 41.93 -6.46 23.26
CA ALA A 313 40.80 -7.35 23.56
C ALA A 313 40.64 -8.54 22.57
N GLY A 314 41.59 -8.73 21.63
CA GLY A 314 41.59 -9.84 20.68
C GLY A 314 41.63 -9.41 19.20
N GLU A 315 41.42 -10.37 18.30
CA GLU A 315 41.31 -10.12 16.86
C GLU A 315 39.91 -9.60 16.51
N HIS A 316 39.86 -8.42 15.91
CA HIS A 316 38.62 -7.81 15.44
C HIS A 316 38.67 -7.64 13.92
N ARG A 317 37.51 -7.82 13.27
CA ARG A 317 37.34 -7.58 11.83
C ARG A 317 36.66 -6.22 11.66
N ALA A 318 37.30 -5.30 10.96
CA ALA A 318 36.72 -4.01 10.61
C ALA A 318 36.98 -3.69 9.13
N LEU A 319 36.13 -2.83 8.59
CA LEU A 319 36.32 -2.26 7.27
C LEU A 319 36.97 -0.89 7.44
N ARG A 320 38.12 -0.66 6.79
CA ARG A 320 38.66 0.68 6.62
C ARG A 320 37.92 1.35 5.46
N TRP A 321 37.21 2.43 5.74
CA TRP A 321 36.35 3.14 4.79
C TRP A 321 36.84 4.58 4.57
N GLY A 322 37.01 4.98 3.30
CA GLY A 322 37.56 6.29 2.90
C GLY A 322 39.06 6.23 2.55
N ASP A 323 39.53 7.27 1.86
CA ASP A 323 40.91 7.40 1.36
C ASP A 323 41.78 8.31 2.24
N GLY A 324 43.07 7.99 2.36
CA GLY A 324 44.06 8.83 3.04
C GLY A 324 43.88 8.90 4.57
N ASP A 325 44.15 10.09 5.13
CA ASP A 325 44.12 10.37 6.58
C ASP A 325 42.72 10.54 7.16
N GLN A 326 41.67 10.60 6.31
CA GLN A 326 40.27 10.66 6.75
C GLN A 326 39.59 9.28 6.80
N ALA A 327 40.34 8.19 6.59
CA ALA A 327 39.79 6.85 6.63
C ALA A 327 39.28 6.48 8.03
N GLN A 328 38.05 5.98 8.09
CA GLN A 328 37.40 5.55 9.34
C GLN A 328 37.33 4.03 9.42
N TRP A 329 37.39 3.50 10.64
CA TRP A 329 37.22 2.07 10.91
C TRP A 329 35.77 1.78 11.24
N LEU A 330 35.11 0.99 10.38
CA LEU A 330 33.72 0.60 10.54
C LEU A 330 33.61 -0.83 11.10
N PRO A 331 32.79 -1.05 12.15
CA PRO A 331 32.62 -2.36 12.73
C PRO A 331 31.82 -3.28 11.81
N ILE A 332 32.25 -4.53 11.68
CA ILE A 332 31.53 -5.56 10.91
C ILE A 332 30.58 -6.32 11.84
N ARG A 333 29.28 -6.33 11.54
CA ARG A 333 28.25 -7.08 12.28
C ARG A 333 27.65 -8.19 11.43
N SER A 334 27.36 -9.33 12.05
CA SER A 334 26.65 -10.42 11.38
C SER A 334 25.15 -10.15 11.35
N LEU A 335 24.55 -10.27 10.17
CA LEU A 335 23.12 -10.07 9.97
C LEU A 335 22.26 -11.06 10.79
N GLY A 336 22.78 -12.27 11.06
CA GLY A 336 22.06 -13.35 11.75
C GLY A 336 22.05 -13.31 13.28
N LYS A 337 22.83 -12.42 13.94
CA LYS A 337 22.93 -12.37 15.42
C LYS A 337 22.17 -11.20 16.07
N GLY A 338 21.35 -10.48 15.31
CA GLY A 338 20.63 -9.30 15.81
C GLY A 338 21.52 -8.06 15.81
N MET A 339 20.94 -6.91 15.45
CA MET A 339 21.64 -5.62 15.30
C MET A 339 22.13 -5.03 16.63
N THR A 340 22.08 -5.78 17.72
CA THR A 340 22.51 -5.41 19.07
C THR A 340 23.45 -6.50 19.63
N GLU A 341 24.74 -6.39 19.31
CA GLU A 341 25.94 -6.85 20.05
C GLU A 341 27.07 -7.24 19.06
N PRO A 342 28.34 -6.97 19.38
CA PRO A 342 29.46 -7.52 18.63
C PRO A 342 29.54 -9.04 18.89
N PRO A 343 29.84 -9.89 17.88
CA PRO A 343 29.87 -11.33 18.11
C PRO A 343 31.05 -11.69 19.03
N PRO A 344 30.87 -12.57 20.03
CA PRO A 344 32.00 -13.20 20.69
C PRO A 344 32.63 -14.23 19.74
N VAL A 345 33.96 -14.22 19.69
CA VAL A 345 34.77 -15.24 19.02
C VAL A 345 34.67 -16.53 19.82
N LYS A 346 34.22 -17.62 19.17
CA LYS A 346 34.88 -18.94 19.19
C LYS A 346 34.15 -19.95 18.30
N GLY A 347 34.95 -20.63 17.48
CA GLY A 347 34.68 -21.98 16.95
C GLY A 347 33.35 -22.18 16.22
N SER A 348 33.22 -21.66 15.00
CA SER A 348 32.28 -22.24 14.04
C SER A 348 32.95 -22.33 12.68
N THR A 349 33.22 -23.56 12.27
CA THR A 349 33.63 -23.95 10.93
C THR A 349 32.47 -23.71 9.96
N ALA A 350 32.22 -22.46 9.60
CA ALA A 350 31.33 -22.10 8.52
C ALA A 350 32.18 -21.75 7.29
N SER A 351 32.07 -22.59 6.25
CA SER A 351 32.45 -22.36 4.84
C SER A 351 33.39 -21.17 4.61
N ASN A 352 34.64 -21.47 4.27
CA ASN A 352 35.73 -20.54 3.94
C ASN A 352 35.49 -19.70 2.66
N LYS A 353 34.23 -19.45 2.29
CA LYS A 353 33.85 -18.58 1.17
C LYS A 353 33.62 -17.16 1.69
N PRO A 354 34.30 -16.16 1.11
CA PRO A 354 34.11 -14.77 1.48
C PRO A 354 32.64 -14.35 1.25
N ALA A 355 31.91 -14.01 2.31
CA ALA A 355 30.54 -13.48 2.21
C ALA A 355 30.58 -11.96 2.02
N PRO A 356 29.84 -11.38 1.05
CA PRO A 356 29.83 -9.94 0.80
C PRO A 356 29.34 -9.17 2.02
N LEU A 357 29.94 -8.01 2.28
CA LEU A 357 29.53 -7.08 3.33
C LEU A 357 28.61 -6.00 2.76
N LEU A 358 27.59 -5.63 3.53
CA LEU A 358 26.70 -4.52 3.21
C LEU A 358 27.03 -3.34 4.11
N LEU A 359 27.46 -2.24 3.51
CA LEU A 359 27.59 -0.97 4.19
C LEU A 359 26.21 -0.32 4.24
N LEU A 360 25.66 -0.15 5.44
CA LEU A 360 24.37 0.49 5.66
C LEU A 360 24.58 1.96 6.04
N GLY A 361 23.82 2.85 5.42
CA GLY A 361 23.74 4.26 5.78
C GLY A 361 22.70 4.44 6.87
N SER A 362 23.02 5.21 7.92
CA SER A 362 22.02 5.57 8.93
C SER A 362 21.12 6.68 8.41
N PRO A 363 19.78 6.53 8.43
CA PRO A 363 18.88 7.64 8.13
C PRO A 363 18.82 8.70 9.25
N ASP A 364 19.14 8.35 10.51
CA ASP A 364 19.04 9.23 11.68
C ASP A 364 19.92 8.70 12.84
N ILE A 365 21.25 8.85 12.76
CA ILE A 365 22.08 8.82 13.96
C ILE A 365 22.90 10.11 13.94
N ASP A 366 22.46 11.07 14.76
CA ASP A 366 23.25 12.26 15.11
C ASP A 366 24.69 11.84 15.40
N ALA A 367 25.62 12.46 14.67
CA ALA A 367 27.05 12.24 14.79
C ALA A 367 27.63 12.58 16.19
N GLU A 368 26.80 13.01 17.15
CA GLU A 368 27.20 13.48 18.48
C GLU A 368 26.96 12.48 19.62
N ARG A 369 26.41 11.28 19.36
CA ARG A 369 26.25 10.24 20.41
C ARG A 369 26.99 8.95 20.09
N MET A 370 28.32 9.02 20.08
CA MET A 370 29.13 7.86 20.45
C MET A 370 29.34 7.88 21.97
N PRO A 371 28.93 6.84 22.74
CA PRO A 371 29.50 6.65 24.06
C PRO A 371 30.98 6.29 23.86
N ILE A 372 31.84 7.23 24.24
CA ILE A 372 33.24 6.94 24.55
C ILE A 372 33.18 6.00 25.76
N TRP A 373 33.41 4.70 25.54
CA TRP A 373 33.83 3.81 26.61
C TRP A 373 35.35 3.62 26.51
N PRO A 374 36.03 3.60 27.67
CA PRO A 374 37.49 3.73 27.78
C PRO A 374 38.27 2.62 27.09
#